data_AF-A0A3M2E965-F1
#
_entry.id   AF-A0A3M2E965-F1
#
_cell.length_a   1.000
_cell.length_b   1.000
_cell.length_c   1.000
_cell.angle_alpha   90.00
_cell.angle_beta   90.00
_cell.angle_gamma   90.00
#
_symmetry.space_group_name_H-M   'P 1'
#
loop_
_entity.id
_entity.type
_entity.pdbx_description
1 polymer ?
#
loop_
_entity_poly.entity_id
_entity_poly.type
_entity_poly.pdbx_seq_one_letter_code
_entity_poly.pdbx_strand_id
1 'polypeptide(L)'
;MDWKRVDELKAEIGEDDLAEVVEIFFEEVAEAVDRLSAAEGEDELAATLHFIKGCALNLGLASLAGACAEGERAVSAGAPDSVDPAAIRARFEEGQEALRRALQTAAA
;
A
#
# COMPACT_ATOMS: atom_id res chain seq x y z
N MET A 1 4.55 9.15 -3.29
CA MET A 1 5.18 8.97 -1.97
C MET A 1 4.85 10.15 -1.09
N ASP A 2 4.52 9.92 0.17
CA ASP A 2 4.48 10.91 1.24
C ASP A 2 5.78 10.80 2.05
N TRP A 3 6.78 11.58 1.64
CA TRP A 3 8.11 11.53 2.24
C TRP A 3 8.13 12.06 3.68
N LYS A 4 7.19 12.95 4.03
CA LYS A 4 7.08 13.43 5.41
C LYS A 4 6.74 12.27 6.34
N ARG A 5 5.80 11.39 5.95
CA ARG A 5 5.46 10.20 6.74
C ARG A 5 6.65 9.23 6.84
N VAL A 6 7.41 9.07 5.77
CA VAL A 6 8.63 8.24 5.78
C VAL A 6 9.68 8.80 6.75
N ASP A 7 9.89 10.11 6.77
CA ASP A 7 10.83 10.75 7.70
C ASP A 7 10.37 10.61 9.17
N GLU A 8 9.07 10.70 9.44
CA GLU A 8 8.49 10.40 10.76
C GLU A 8 8.77 8.96 11.18
N LEU A 9 8.55 7.98 10.28
CA LEU A 9 8.84 6.57 10.55
C LEU A 9 10.34 6.33 10.83
N LYS A 10 11.23 6.98 10.07
CA LYS A 10 12.68 6.91 10.32
C LYS A 10 13.04 7.44 11.70
N ALA A 11 12.40 8.52 12.15
CA ALA A 11 12.63 9.08 13.48
C ALA A 11 12.06 8.21 14.61
N GLU A 12 10.95 7.50 14.36
CA GLU A 12 10.27 6.64 15.34
C GLU A 12 10.94 5.27 15.49
N ILE A 13 11.32 4.64 14.37
CA ILE A 13 11.81 3.25 14.32
C ILE A 13 13.33 3.20 14.28
N GLY A 14 13.99 4.22 13.71
CA GLY A 14 15.41 4.18 13.35
C GLY A 14 15.58 3.78 11.89
N GLU A 15 16.57 4.37 11.23
CA GLU A 15 16.77 4.21 9.80
C GLU A 15 17.18 2.79 9.40
N ASP A 16 18.06 2.17 10.18
CA ASP A 16 18.54 0.81 9.94
C ASP A 16 17.42 -0.23 10.16
N ASP A 17 16.64 -0.05 11.22
CA ASP A 17 15.55 -0.96 11.60
C ASP A 17 14.33 -0.81 10.67
N LEU A 18 14.09 0.38 10.13
CA LEU A 18 12.96 0.65 9.25
C LEU A 18 13.02 -0.21 7.97
N ALA A 19 14.21 -0.44 7.40
CA ALA A 19 14.36 -1.23 6.19
C ALA A 19 13.88 -2.68 6.38
N GLU A 20 14.22 -3.30 7.51
CA GLU A 20 13.78 -4.66 7.83
C GLU A 20 12.26 -4.73 8.05
N VAL A 21 11.72 -3.78 8.81
CA VAL A 21 10.28 -3.69 9.09
C VAL A 21 9.48 -3.49 7.80
N VAL A 22 9.96 -2.62 6.89
CA VAL A 22 9.28 -2.32 5.62
C VAL A 22 9.16 -3.56 4.73
N GLU A 23 10.18 -4.43 4.67
CA GLU A 23 10.08 -5.65 3.87
C GLU A 23 9.01 -6.60 4.40
N ILE A 24 8.86 -6.74 5.72
CA ILE A 24 7.79 -7.55 6.33
C ILE A 24 6.41 -6.99 5.96
N PHE A 25 6.22 -5.68 6.05
CA PHE A 25 4.96 -5.05 5.65
C PHE A 25 4.68 -5.22 4.16
N PHE A 26 5.71 -5.20 3.31
CA PHE A 26 5.56 -5.41 1.88
C PHE A 26 5.07 -6.80 1.53
N GLU A 27 5.53 -7.84 2.23
CA GLU A 27 5.00 -9.19 2.05
C GLU A 27 3.49 -9.23 2.36
N GLU A 28 3.07 -8.63 3.48
CA GLU A 28 1.66 -8.60 3.90
C GLU A 28 0.76 -7.83 2.91
N VAL A 29 1.26 -6.70 2.39
CA VAL A 29 0.54 -5.91 1.39
C VAL A 29 0.49 -6.64 0.05
N ALA A 30 1.56 -7.33 -0.35
CA ALA A 30 1.58 -8.12 -1.58
C ALA A 30 0.51 -9.23 -1.54
N GLU A 31 0.40 -9.95 -0.43
CA GLU A 31 -0.64 -10.97 -0.23
C GLU A 31 -2.05 -10.37 -0.28
N ALA A 32 -2.25 -9.16 0.25
CA ALA A 32 -3.53 -8.47 0.15
C ALA A 32 -3.85 -8.03 -1.28
N VAL A 33 -2.86 -7.53 -2.03
CA VAL A 33 -3.01 -7.15 -3.43
C VAL A 33 -3.31 -8.38 -4.31
N ASP A 34 -2.72 -9.54 -4.02
CA ASP A 34 -3.04 -10.82 -4.67
C ASP A 34 -4.51 -11.22 -4.44
N ARG A 35 -5.03 -11.00 -3.22
CA ARG A 35 -6.41 -11.30 -2.87
C ARG A 35 -7.45 -10.45 -3.59
N LEU A 36 -7.12 -9.22 -4.03
CA LEU A 36 -8.08 -8.35 -4.72
C LEU A 36 -8.70 -9.00 -5.96
N SER A 37 -7.92 -9.75 -6.74
CA SER A 37 -8.40 -10.45 -7.95
C SER A 37 -9.25 -11.68 -7.65
N ALA A 38 -9.23 -12.16 -6.40
CA ALA A 38 -9.92 -13.36 -5.94
C ALA A 38 -11.06 -13.04 -4.95
N ALA A 39 -11.30 -11.77 -4.63
CA ALA A 39 -12.30 -11.36 -3.65
C ALA A 39 -13.72 -11.79 -4.08
N GLU A 40 -14.42 -12.48 -3.18
CA GLU A 40 -15.79 -12.97 -3.40
C GLU A 40 -16.81 -11.96 -2.88
N GLY A 41 -17.14 -10.98 -3.74
CA GLY A 41 -18.19 -10.00 -3.49
C GLY A 41 -17.72 -8.67 -2.89
N GLU A 42 -18.67 -7.77 -2.71
CA GLU A 42 -18.42 -6.35 -2.38
C GLU A 42 -17.80 -6.18 -0.98
N ASP A 43 -18.27 -6.94 0.02
CA ASP A 43 -17.78 -6.84 1.40
C ASP A 43 -16.31 -7.24 1.52
N GLU A 44 -15.91 -8.35 0.88
CA GLU A 44 -14.52 -8.81 0.88
C GLU A 44 -13.63 -7.82 0.11
N LEU A 45 -14.06 -7.38 -1.07
CA LEU A 45 -13.33 -6.41 -1.87
C LEU A 45 -13.10 -5.10 -1.09
N ALA A 46 -14.15 -4.56 -0.46
CA ALA A 46 -14.04 -3.36 0.36
C ALA A 46 -13.09 -3.55 1.55
N ALA A 47 -13.17 -4.70 2.25
CA ALA A 47 -12.29 -5.00 3.37
C ALA A 47 -10.81 -5.12 2.94
N THR A 48 -10.54 -5.78 1.81
CA THR A 48 -9.18 -5.89 1.26
C THR A 48 -8.64 -4.53 0.84
N LEU A 49 -9.44 -3.71 0.15
CA LEU A 49 -9.05 -2.33 -0.22
C LEU A 49 -8.77 -1.48 1.02
N HIS A 50 -9.58 -1.61 2.06
CA HIS A 50 -9.41 -0.90 3.33
C HIS A 50 -8.10 -1.26 4.02
N PHE A 51 -7.79 -2.55 4.08
CA PHE A 51 -6.57 -3.06 4.64
C PHE A 51 -5.33 -2.49 3.91
N ILE A 52 -5.29 -2.64 2.58
CA ILE A 52 -4.18 -2.14 1.76
C ILE A 52 -4.01 -0.63 1.93
N LYS A 53 -5.12 0.13 1.94
CA LYS A 53 -5.10 1.58 2.18
C LYS A 53 -4.44 1.92 3.51
N GLY A 54 -4.77 1.19 4.58
CA GLY A 54 -4.19 1.39 5.90
C GLY A 54 -2.67 1.21 5.90
N CYS A 55 -2.19 0.10 5.33
CA CYS A 55 -0.76 -0.17 5.20
C CYS A 55 -0.06 0.89 4.32
N ALA A 56 -0.67 1.25 3.19
CA ALA A 56 -0.16 2.26 2.28
C ALA A 56 -0.02 3.63 2.96
N LEU A 57 -1.00 4.06 3.76
CA LEU A 57 -0.91 5.29 4.54
C LEU A 57 0.18 5.23 5.60
N ASN A 58 0.31 4.08 6.28
CA ASN A 58 1.32 3.91 7.31
C ASN A 58 2.74 4.11 6.76
N LEU A 59 3.02 3.50 5.59
CA LEU A 59 4.32 3.53 4.90
C LEU A 59 4.55 4.76 4.00
N GLY A 60 3.57 5.65 3.85
CA GLY A 60 3.67 6.81 2.96
C GLY A 60 3.52 6.47 1.46
N LEU A 61 2.94 5.33 1.09
CA LEU A 61 2.61 4.96 -0.29
C LEU A 61 1.35 5.70 -0.78
N ALA A 62 1.40 7.04 -0.84
CA ALA A 62 0.24 7.89 -1.09
C ALA A 62 -0.56 7.57 -2.37
N SER A 63 0.11 7.16 -3.45
CA SER A 63 -0.56 6.78 -4.70
C SER A 63 -1.41 5.52 -4.52
N LEU A 64 -0.86 4.50 -3.85
CA LEU A 64 -1.56 3.26 -3.53
C LEU A 64 -2.74 3.53 -2.59
N ALA A 65 -2.53 4.32 -1.52
CA ALA A 65 -3.58 4.71 -0.61
C ALA A 65 -4.74 5.43 -1.32
N GLY A 66 -4.43 6.33 -2.25
CA GLY A 66 -5.42 7.03 -3.07
C GLY A 66 -6.24 6.07 -3.94
N ALA A 67 -5.58 5.15 -4.64
CA ALA A 67 -6.26 4.16 -5.48
C ALA A 67 -7.16 3.21 -4.67
N CYS A 68 -6.71 2.75 -3.50
CA CYS A 68 -7.55 1.93 -2.63
C CYS A 68 -8.75 2.71 -2.10
N ALA A 69 -8.58 3.99 -1.74
CA ALA A 69 -9.68 4.84 -1.30
C ALA A 69 -10.69 5.12 -2.43
N GLU A 70 -10.23 5.23 -3.68
CA GLU A 70 -11.12 5.30 -4.86
C GLU A 70 -11.91 4.00 -5.03
N GLY A 71 -11.24 2.86 -4.88
CA GLY A 71 -11.89 1.55 -4.93
C GLY A 71 -12.96 1.38 -3.85
N GLU A 72 -12.67 1.73 -2.59
CA GLU A 72 -13.65 1.67 -1.50
C GLU A 72 -14.91 2.51 -1.81
N ARG A 73 -14.72 3.70 -2.39
CA ARG A 73 -15.82 4.57 -2.81
C ARG A 73 -16.62 3.95 -3.95
N ALA A 74 -15.95 3.30 -4.91
CA ALA A 74 -16.61 2.62 -6.01
C ALA A 74 -17.47 1.44 -5.51
N VAL A 75 -16.95 0.61 -4.60
CA VAL A 75 -17.71 -0.47 -3.98
C VAL A 75 -18.92 0.08 -3.21
N SER A 76 -18.71 1.12 -2.38
CA SER A 76 -19.80 1.76 -1.63
C SER A 76 -20.88 2.39 -2.53
N ALA A 77 -20.53 2.74 -3.77
CA ALA A 77 -21.45 3.28 -4.78
C ALA A 77 -22.15 2.19 -5.61
N GLY A 78 -21.92 0.90 -5.34
CA GLY A 78 -22.47 -0.22 -6.11
C GLY A 78 -21.80 -0.41 -7.47
N ALA A 79 -20.53 -0.01 -7.60
CA ALA A 79 -19.72 -0.16 -8.81
C ALA A 79 -18.42 -0.95 -8.58
N PRO A 80 -18.47 -2.15 -7.97
CA PRO A 80 -17.26 -2.95 -7.67
C PRO A 80 -16.46 -3.32 -8.92
N ASP A 81 -17.11 -3.51 -10.06
CA ASP A 81 -16.47 -3.85 -11.34
C ASP A 81 -15.54 -2.74 -11.90
N SER A 82 -15.62 -1.52 -11.34
CA SER A 82 -14.72 -0.42 -11.70
C SER A 82 -13.40 -0.43 -10.94
N VAL A 83 -13.26 -1.30 -9.93
CA VAL A 83 -12.00 -1.52 -9.24
C VAL A 83 -11.08 -2.34 -10.15
N ASP A 84 -9.86 -1.85 -10.38
CA ASP A 84 -8.84 -2.52 -11.19
C ASP A 84 -7.70 -3.03 -10.29
N PRO A 85 -7.69 -4.34 -9.93
CA PRO A 85 -6.62 -4.93 -9.14
C PRO A 85 -5.23 -4.80 -9.77
N ALA A 86 -5.12 -4.80 -11.10
CA ALA A 86 -3.82 -4.68 -11.78
C ALA A 86 -3.27 -3.25 -11.66
N ALA A 87 -4.14 -2.24 -11.76
CA ALA A 87 -3.74 -0.85 -11.54
C ALA A 87 -3.36 -0.56 -10.07
N ILE A 88 -3.96 -1.27 -9.10
CA ILE A 88 -3.58 -1.20 -7.70
C ILE A 88 -2.21 -1.86 -7.49
N ARG A 89 -1.98 -3.04 -8.08
CA ARG A 89 -0.68 -3.73 -8.04
C ARG A 89 0.45 -2.87 -8.58
N ALA A 90 0.26 -2.25 -9.75
CA ALA A 90 1.28 -1.39 -10.34
C ALA A 90 1.70 -0.25 -9.40
N ARG A 91 0.73 0.39 -8.72
CA ARG A 91 1.01 1.45 -7.74
C ARG A 91 1.73 0.94 -6.50
N PHE A 92 1.47 -0.29 -6.09
CA PHE A 92 2.20 -0.93 -5.00
C PHE A 92 3.66 -1.16 -5.40
N GLU A 93 3.91 -1.77 -6.55
CA GLU A 93 5.26 -2.04 -7.06
C GLU A 93 6.09 -0.75 -7.24
N GLU A 94 5.48 0.30 -7.82
CA GLU A 94 6.10 1.63 -7.95
C GLU A 94 6.46 2.23 -6.58
N GLY A 95 5.57 2.10 -5.61
CA GLY A 95 5.78 2.58 -4.23
C GLY A 95 6.88 1.82 -3.51
N GLN A 96 6.93 0.50 -3.70
CA GLN A 96 7.97 -0.36 -3.15
C GLN A 96 9.35 0.02 -3.68
N GLU A 97 9.49 0.16 -5.01
CA GLU A 97 10.76 0.55 -5.64
C GLU A 97 11.24 1.90 -5.10
N ALA A 98 10.34 2.89 -5.06
CA ALA A 98 10.65 4.21 -4.56
C ALA A 98 11.12 4.20 -3.09
N LEU A 99 10.43 3.46 -2.21
CA LEU A 99 10.78 3.38 -0.80
C LEU A 99 12.10 2.63 -0.58
N ARG A 100 12.27 1.46 -1.22
CA ARG A 100 13.53 0.68 -1.13
C ARG A 100 14.73 1.51 -1.55
N ARG A 101 14.61 2.25 -2.65
CA ARG A 101 15.67 3.15 -3.12
C ARG A 101 16.00 4.24 -2.10
N ALA A 102 14.99 4.81 -1.46
CA ALA A 102 15.18 5.84 -0.44
C ALA A 102 15.86 5.32 0.83
N LEU A 103 15.57 4.07 1.23
CA LEU A 103 16.19 3.44 2.40
C LEU A 103 17.63 2.99 2.10
N GLN A 104 17.91 2.47 0.90
CA GLN A 104 19.27 2.10 0.47
C GLN A 104 20.22 3.29 0.35
N THR A 105 19.71 4.46 -0.06
CA THR A 105 20.56 5.65 -0.25
C THR A 105 21.05 6.22 1.09
N ALA A 106 20.31 5.98 2.18
CA ALA A 106 20.65 6.54 3.48
C ALA A 106 21.57 5.64 4.32
N ALA A 107 21.69 4.35 3.97
CA ALA A 107 22.64 3.42 4.56
C ALA A 107 24.07 3.52 3.97
N ALA A 108 24.31 4.43 3.01
CA ALA A 108 25.58 4.62 2.30
C ALA A 108 26.27 5.93 2.66
#